data_AF-A0A4R5K621-F1
#
_entry.id   AF-A0A4R5K621-F1
#
_cell.length_a   1.000
_cell.length_b   1.000
_cell.length_c   1.000
_cell.angle_alpha   90.00
_cell.angle_beta   90.00
_cell.angle_gamma   90.00
#
_symmetry.space_group_name_H-M   'P 1'
#
loop_
_entity.id
_entity.type
_entity.pdbx_description
1 polymer ?
#
loop_
_entity_poly.entity_id
_entity_poly.type
_entity_poly.pdbx_seq_one_letter_code
_entity_poly.pdbx_strand_id
1 'polypeptide(L)'
;MGFKLTAQEGQRLTTCMLAMRPDWTKNNPGQMLASINDGPGFPGKDFEHALRALAQYATARGGNGAHQYRTPEIYPREGKHWTDTGTADWTPPKPAPCPDHIGEPAHACRCCHADVKAGIRPAERIGKHYEPESEEEE
;
A
#
# COMPACT_ATOMS: atom_id res chain seq x y z
N MET A 1 -7.08 10.19 4.57
CA MET A 1 -7.09 11.00 3.33
C MET A 1 -5.64 11.14 2.89
N GLY A 2 -5.28 10.70 1.69
CA GLY A 2 -3.88 10.69 1.24
C GLY A 2 -3.39 12.07 0.82
N PHE A 3 -2.08 12.27 0.89
CA PHE A 3 -1.40 13.46 0.39
C PHE A 3 -1.57 13.58 -1.13
N LYS A 4 -1.83 14.80 -1.63
CA LYS A 4 -2.06 15.10 -3.05
C LYS A 4 -0.90 15.93 -3.60
N LEU A 5 -0.42 15.55 -4.77
CA LEU A 5 0.57 16.27 -5.55
C LEU A 5 -0.11 17.37 -6.36
N THR A 6 0.54 18.53 -6.45
CA THR A 6 0.26 19.49 -7.52
C THR A 6 0.69 18.94 -8.88
N ALA A 7 0.23 19.56 -9.98
CA ALA A 7 0.63 19.16 -11.33
C ALA A 7 2.16 19.19 -11.53
N GLN A 8 2.84 20.21 -11.00
CA GLN A 8 4.30 20.33 -11.08
C GLN A 8 5.02 19.25 -10.25
N GLU A 9 4.53 18.97 -9.05
CA GLU A 9 5.09 17.91 -8.21
C GLU A 9 4.91 16.53 -8.84
N GLY A 10 3.74 16.25 -9.46
CA GLY A 10 3.50 15.02 -10.22
C GLY A 10 4.49 14.84 -11.38
N GLN A 11 4.75 15.90 -12.15
CA GLN A 11 5.73 15.88 -13.24
C GLN A 11 7.16 15.66 -12.72
N ARG A 12 7.54 16.34 -11.64
CA ARG A 12 8.86 16.18 -11.01
C ARG A 12 9.06 14.78 -10.44
N LEU A 13 8.05 14.24 -9.74
CA LEU A 13 8.10 12.88 -9.20
C LEU A 13 8.26 11.84 -10.32
N THR A 14 7.50 12.00 -11.40
CA THR A 14 7.62 11.14 -12.60
C THR A 14 9.01 11.20 -13.20
N THR A 15 9.57 12.40 -13.33
CA THR A 15 10.92 12.62 -13.88
C THR A 15 11.97 11.96 -12.99
N CYS A 16 11.91 12.15 -11.68
CA CYS A 16 12.81 11.48 -10.73
C CYS A 16 12.68 9.95 -10.80
N MET A 17 11.45 9.44 -10.89
CA MET A 17 11.19 8.00 -10.98
C MET A 17 11.85 7.39 -12.22
N LEU A 18 11.72 8.05 -13.37
CA LEU A 18 12.32 7.59 -14.63
C LEU A 18 13.84 7.81 -14.67
N ALA A 19 14.36 8.83 -13.99
CA ALA A 19 15.80 9.03 -13.86
C ALA A 19 16.46 7.91 -13.02
N MET A 20 15.80 7.49 -11.93
CA MET A 20 16.30 6.39 -11.09
C MET A 20 16.08 5.02 -11.74
N ARG A 21 14.98 4.85 -12.49
CA ARG A 21 14.58 3.59 -13.11
C ARG A 21 14.08 3.79 -14.55
N PRO A 22 15.00 3.99 -15.51
CA PRO A 22 14.63 4.17 -16.92
C PRO A 22 13.86 2.96 -17.50
N ASP A 23 14.12 1.76 -16.96
CA ASP A 23 13.43 0.52 -17.32
C ASP A 23 11.93 0.54 -17.01
N TRP A 24 11.46 1.48 -16.17
CA TRP A 24 10.05 1.64 -15.84
C TRP A 24 9.24 2.41 -16.85
N THR A 25 9.86 3.02 -17.87
CA THR A 25 9.18 3.83 -18.90
C THR A 25 7.96 3.12 -19.50
N LYS A 26 8.07 1.82 -19.78
CA LYS A 26 6.98 1.00 -20.34
C LYS A 26 5.73 0.86 -19.46
N ASN A 27 5.81 1.19 -18.17
CA ASN A 27 4.71 1.10 -17.21
C ASN A 27 3.95 2.44 -17.07
N ASN A 28 4.27 3.45 -17.90
CA ASN A 28 3.62 4.76 -17.90
C ASN A 28 3.48 5.39 -16.50
N PRO A 29 4.59 5.55 -15.73
CA PRO A 29 4.53 5.97 -14.34
C PRO A 29 3.83 7.31 -14.12
N GLY A 30 3.92 8.26 -15.06
CA GLY A 30 3.22 9.53 -14.95
C GLY A 30 1.70 9.38 -14.92
N GLN A 31 1.15 8.52 -15.79
CA GLN A 31 -0.29 8.24 -15.83
C GLN A 31 -0.74 7.47 -14.58
N MET A 32 0.07 6.50 -14.13
CA MET A 32 -0.18 5.77 -12.89
C MET A 32 -0.23 6.73 -11.69
N LEU A 33 0.76 7.62 -11.55
CA LEU A 33 0.82 8.60 -10.46
C LEU A 33 -0.36 9.57 -10.53
N ALA A 34 -0.74 10.04 -11.73
CA ALA A 34 -1.90 10.91 -11.91
C ALA A 34 -3.20 10.23 -11.46
N SER A 35 -3.42 8.96 -11.85
CA SER A 35 -4.61 8.22 -11.44
C SER A 35 -4.72 8.05 -9.92
N ILE A 36 -3.61 7.77 -9.24
CA ILE A 36 -3.59 7.71 -7.76
C ILE A 36 -3.86 9.09 -7.16
N ASN A 37 -3.29 10.13 -7.77
CA ASN A 37 -3.48 11.50 -7.33
C ASN A 37 -4.91 12.00 -7.53
N ASP A 38 -5.66 11.51 -8.51
CA ASP A 38 -7.08 11.81 -8.67
C ASP A 38 -7.95 11.04 -7.65
N GLY A 39 -7.53 9.83 -7.27
CA GLY A 39 -8.21 8.96 -6.32
C GLY A 39 -7.89 9.23 -4.83
N PRO A 40 -7.35 8.27 -4.06
CA PRO A 40 -7.13 8.43 -2.62
C PRO A 40 -5.94 9.32 -2.25
N GLY A 41 -5.05 9.63 -3.21
CA GLY A 41 -3.75 10.27 -2.93
C GLY A 41 -2.69 9.28 -2.44
N PHE A 42 -1.55 9.81 -2.00
CA PHE A 42 -0.39 9.03 -1.57
C PHE A 42 -0.37 8.82 -0.04
N PRO A 43 0.25 7.73 0.46
CA PRO A 43 0.41 7.48 1.90
C PRO A 43 1.34 8.47 2.63
N GLY A 44 2.09 9.29 1.88
CA GLY A 44 3.05 10.24 2.41
C GLY A 44 2.44 11.46 3.09
N LYS A 45 3.31 12.32 3.62
CA LYS A 45 2.94 13.59 4.28
C LYS A 45 2.91 14.76 3.30
N ASP A 46 3.96 14.84 2.50
CA ASP A 46 4.30 15.94 1.62
C ASP A 46 5.14 15.42 0.43
N PHE A 47 5.50 16.34 -0.48
CA PHE A 47 6.25 16.01 -1.68
C PHE A 47 7.66 15.50 -1.37
N GLU A 48 8.31 16.05 -0.34
CA GLU A 48 9.65 15.62 0.08
C GLU A 48 9.62 14.19 0.64
N HIS A 49 8.57 13.83 1.37
CA HIS A 49 8.35 12.45 1.80
C HIS A 49 8.12 11.54 0.57
N ALA A 50 7.32 11.96 -0.41
CA ALA A 50 7.15 11.19 -1.64
C ALA A 50 8.49 10.94 -2.38
N LEU A 51 9.37 11.94 -2.47
CA LEU A 51 10.69 11.80 -3.06
C LEU A 51 11.61 10.84 -2.27
N ARG A 52 11.64 10.94 -0.93
CA ARG A 52 12.42 10.03 -0.09
C ARG A 52 11.93 8.59 -0.20
N ALA A 53 10.61 8.40 -0.16
CA ALA A 53 9.98 7.10 -0.36
C ALA A 53 10.29 6.51 -1.73
N LEU A 54 10.29 7.35 -2.78
CA LEU A 54 10.63 6.94 -4.13
C LEU A 54 12.09 6.50 -4.21
N ALA A 55 13.02 7.26 -3.63
CA ALA A 55 14.43 6.91 -3.61
C ALA A 55 14.64 5.55 -2.92
N GLN A 56 14.01 5.33 -1.75
CA GLN A 56 14.09 4.04 -1.07
C GLN A 56 13.49 2.91 -1.92
N TYR A 57 12.29 3.07 -2.46
CA TYR A 57 11.63 2.06 -3.28
C TYR A 57 12.41 1.73 -4.57
N ALA A 58 12.87 2.73 -5.30
CA ALA A 58 13.57 2.56 -6.57
C ALA A 58 14.95 1.91 -6.42
N THR A 59 15.65 2.21 -5.32
CA THR A 59 17.02 1.75 -5.07
C THR A 59 17.12 0.50 -4.20
N ALA A 60 16.04 0.09 -3.54
CA ALA A 60 15.98 -1.11 -2.71
C ALA A 60 16.51 -2.34 -3.45
N ARG A 61 17.38 -3.11 -2.78
CA ARG A 61 18.02 -4.31 -3.31
C ARG A 61 17.55 -5.55 -2.56
N GLY A 62 17.30 -6.63 -3.29
CA GLY A 62 17.07 -7.96 -2.72
C GLY A 62 18.39 -8.62 -2.30
N GLY A 63 18.30 -9.80 -1.67
CA GLY A 63 19.47 -10.54 -1.18
C GLY A 63 20.48 -10.97 -2.26
N ASN A 64 20.07 -10.95 -3.54
CA ASN A 64 20.94 -11.23 -4.69
C ASN A 64 21.52 -9.96 -5.34
N GLY A 65 21.37 -8.77 -4.72
CA GLY A 65 21.85 -7.49 -5.25
C GLY A 65 21.03 -6.91 -6.41
N ALA A 66 20.03 -7.63 -6.93
CA ALA A 66 19.10 -7.09 -7.92
C ALA A 66 18.11 -6.11 -7.25
N HIS A 67 17.51 -5.23 -8.06
CA HIS A 67 16.42 -4.37 -7.55
C HIS A 67 15.29 -5.23 -7.00
N GLN A 68 14.86 -4.90 -5.78
CA GLN A 68 13.77 -5.58 -5.09
C GLN A 68 12.45 -5.41 -5.86
N TYR A 69 12.20 -4.21 -6.38
CA TYR A 69 10.98 -3.89 -7.11
C TYR A 69 11.24 -3.79 -8.61
N ARG A 70 10.43 -4.51 -9.40
CA ARG A 70 10.56 -4.58 -10.86
C ARG A 70 9.66 -3.60 -11.60
N THR A 71 8.63 -3.07 -10.95
CA THR A 71 7.67 -2.12 -11.54
C THR A 71 7.38 -0.98 -10.56
N PRO A 72 6.87 0.16 -11.04
CA PRO A 72 6.47 1.27 -10.17
C PRO A 72 5.09 1.06 -9.51
N GLU A 73 4.32 0.04 -9.89
CA GLU A 73 2.90 -0.12 -9.51
C GLU A 73 2.64 -0.23 -8.00
N ILE A 74 3.61 -0.74 -7.24
CA ILE A 74 3.48 -0.92 -5.78
C ILE A 74 3.93 0.34 -5.04
N TYR A 75 4.69 1.24 -5.68
CA TYR A 75 5.17 2.47 -5.04
C TYR A 75 4.04 3.28 -4.37
N PRO A 76 2.88 3.53 -5.01
CA PRO A 76 1.82 4.32 -4.39
C PRO A 76 1.09 3.60 -3.24
N ARG A 77 1.31 2.29 -3.05
CA ARG A 77 0.69 1.51 -1.97
C ARG A 77 1.48 1.68 -0.67
N GLU A 78 0.80 1.42 0.45
CA GLU A 78 1.44 1.34 1.77
C GLU A 78 2.59 0.32 1.75
N GLY A 79 3.68 0.64 2.44
CA GLY A 79 4.86 -0.22 2.47
C GLY A 79 6.02 0.39 3.25
N LYS A 80 7.08 -0.40 3.42
CA LYS A 80 8.28 0.00 4.16
C LYS A 80 8.95 1.27 3.60
N HIS A 81 8.86 1.46 2.29
CA HIS A 81 9.37 2.65 1.64
C HIS A 81 8.63 3.93 2.04
N TRP A 82 7.42 3.85 2.61
CA TRP A 82 6.76 5.00 3.23
C TRP A 82 7.05 5.08 4.72
N THR A 83 7.08 3.93 5.43
CA THR A 83 7.28 3.94 6.88
C THR A 83 8.68 4.33 7.30
N ASP A 84 9.68 3.85 6.57
CA ASP A 84 11.09 3.99 6.94
C ASP A 84 11.65 5.36 6.52
N THR A 85 10.97 6.06 5.60
CA THR A 85 11.33 7.43 5.18
C THR A 85 10.47 8.52 5.81
N GLY A 86 9.52 8.15 6.67
CA GLY A 86 8.70 9.11 7.41
C GLY A 86 9.57 10.04 8.28
N THR A 87 9.12 11.27 8.48
CA THR A 87 9.67 12.12 9.56
C THR A 87 9.13 11.67 10.91
N ALA A 88 9.77 12.10 12.01
CA ALA A 88 9.39 11.70 13.37
C ALA A 88 7.93 12.05 13.73
N ASP A 89 7.34 13.03 13.06
CA ASP A 89 5.96 13.48 13.26
C ASP A 89 4.96 12.87 12.25
N TRP A 90 5.42 12.06 11.31
CA TRP A 90 4.54 11.33 10.39
C TRP A 90 4.16 9.97 10.99
N THR A 91 2.86 9.68 10.98
CA THR A 91 2.32 8.38 11.39
C THR A 91 1.73 7.68 10.17
N PRO A 92 2.04 6.38 9.93
CA PRO A 92 1.43 5.65 8.84
C PRO A 92 -0.10 5.58 8.97
N PRO A 93 -0.83 5.50 7.84
CA PRO A 93 -2.26 5.27 7.87
C PRO A 93 -2.59 4.02 8.71
N LYS A 94 -3.62 4.12 9.56
CA LYS A 94 -4.10 2.95 10.29
C LYS A 94 -4.74 1.98 9.29
N PRO A 95 -4.40 0.68 9.30
CA PRO A 95 -5.07 -0.30 8.47
C PRO A 95 -6.58 -0.30 8.73
N ALA A 96 -7.37 -0.59 7.69
CA ALA A 96 -8.82 -0.67 7.81
C ALA A 96 -9.21 -1.64 8.95
N PRO A 97 -10.20 -1.31 9.77
CA PRO A 97 -10.68 -2.22 10.81
C PRO A 97 -11.34 -3.45 10.18
N CYS A 98 -11.22 -4.59 10.85
CA CYS A 98 -11.96 -5.79 10.48
C CYS A 98 -13.47 -5.53 10.69
N PRO A 99 -14.32 -5.84 9.69
CA PRO A 99 -15.76 -5.61 9.82
C PRO A 99 -16.41 -6.45 10.91
N ASP A 100 -15.87 -7.65 11.18
CA ASP A 100 -16.48 -8.60 12.12
C ASP A 100 -15.87 -8.58 13.53
N HIS A 101 -14.67 -8.00 13.68
CA HIS A 101 -13.89 -8.10 14.91
C HIS A 101 -13.37 -6.72 15.32
N ILE A 102 -14.03 -6.16 16.34
CA ILE A 102 -13.73 -4.83 16.87
C ILE A 102 -12.27 -4.77 17.32
N GLY A 103 -11.56 -3.73 16.89
CA GLY A 103 -10.18 -3.45 17.31
C GLY A 103 -9.10 -4.19 16.52
N GLU A 104 -9.46 -5.15 15.67
CA GLU A 104 -8.51 -5.88 14.83
C GLU A 104 -8.39 -5.26 13.42
N PRO A 105 -7.21 -5.31 12.78
CA PRO A 105 -7.04 -4.86 11.40
C PRO A 105 -7.63 -5.90 10.43
N ALA A 106 -8.29 -5.46 9.36
CA ALA A 106 -8.98 -6.33 8.40
C ALA A 106 -8.08 -7.47 7.88
N HIS A 107 -7.05 -7.15 7.10
CA HIS A 107 -6.23 -8.17 6.41
C HIS A 107 -5.23 -8.92 7.30
N ALA A 108 -5.18 -8.64 8.60
CA ALA A 108 -4.31 -9.31 9.57
C ALA A 108 -5.06 -9.66 10.87
N CYS A 109 -6.39 -9.78 10.80
CA CYS A 109 -7.24 -9.98 11.96
C CYS A 109 -6.97 -11.35 12.62
N ARG A 110 -6.48 -11.33 13.86
CA ARG A 110 -6.16 -12.56 14.61
C ARG A 110 -7.40 -13.41 14.89
N CYS A 111 -8.55 -12.76 15.10
CA CYS A 111 -9.83 -13.45 15.28
C CYS A 111 -10.30 -14.14 13.99
N CYS A 112 -10.21 -13.49 12.82
CA CYS A 112 -10.51 -14.16 11.55
C CYS A 112 -9.61 -15.39 11.32
N HIS A 113 -8.32 -15.29 11.66
CA HIS A 113 -7.42 -16.44 11.59
C HIS A 113 -7.79 -17.55 12.57
N ALA A 114 -8.36 -17.23 13.74
CA ALA A 114 -8.88 -18.20 14.69
C ALA A 114 -10.16 -18.88 14.17
N ASP A 115 -11.11 -18.12 13.60
CA ASP A 115 -12.33 -18.66 12.99
C ASP A 115 -12.02 -19.65 11.86
N VAL A 116 -11.03 -19.32 11.02
CA VAL A 116 -10.57 -20.22 9.95
C VAL A 116 -10.02 -21.51 10.51
N LYS A 117 -9.23 -21.45 11.60
CA LYS A 117 -8.72 -22.65 12.27
C LYS A 117 -9.82 -23.45 12.97
N ALA A 118 -10.87 -22.78 13.43
CA ALA A 118 -12.04 -23.40 14.06
C ALA A 118 -13.05 -23.95 13.03
N GLY A 119 -12.84 -23.72 11.73
CA GLY A 119 -13.75 -24.16 10.66
C GLY A 119 -15.02 -23.31 10.52
N ILE A 120 -15.11 -22.17 11.22
CA ILE A 120 -16.27 -21.27 11.22
C ILE A 120 -16.27 -20.40 9.97
N ARG A 121 -15.09 -20.03 9.47
CA ARG A 121 -14.89 -19.08 8.36
C ARG A 121 -13.98 -19.69 7.28
N PRO A 122 -14.23 -19.47 5.99
CA PRO A 122 -13.28 -19.87 4.94
C PRO A 122 -12.07 -18.93 4.85
N ALA A 123 -10.91 -19.45 4.45
CA ALA A 123 -9.63 -18.73 4.45
C ALA A 123 -9.64 -17.46 3.56
N GLU A 124 -10.42 -17.47 2.48
CA GLU A 124 -10.54 -16.37 1.51
C GLU A 124 -11.36 -15.18 2.05
N ARG A 125 -12.00 -15.35 3.22
CA ARG A 125 -12.83 -14.36 3.91
C ARG A 125 -12.11 -13.68 5.09
N ILE A 126 -10.80 -13.86 5.26
CA ILE A 126 -10.04 -13.11 6.27
C ILE A 126 -10.14 -11.60 5.98
N GLY A 127 -10.59 -10.84 6.99
CA GLY A 127 -10.71 -9.39 6.90
C GLY A 127 -11.89 -8.86 6.10
N LYS A 128 -12.81 -9.73 5.68
CA LYS A 128 -14.05 -9.37 4.98
C LYS A 128 -15.23 -9.76 5.86
N HIS A 129 -16.35 -9.06 5.73
CA HIS A 129 -17.57 -9.46 6.42
C HIS A 129 -17.97 -10.88 5.99
N TYR A 130 -18.28 -11.72 6.96
CA TYR A 130 -18.71 -13.10 6.74
C TYR A 130 -19.83 -13.43 7.71
N GLU A 131 -20.97 -13.81 7.14
CA GLU A 131 -22.10 -14.38 7.85
C GLU A 131 -22.07 -15.89 7.62
N PRO A 132 -22.05 -16.72 8.68
CA PRO A 132 -22.11 -18.16 8.54
C PRO A 132 -23.47 -18.58 7.97
N GLU A 133 -23.50 -19.68 7.22
CA GLU A 133 -24.77 -20.30 6.82
C GLU A 133 -25.51 -20.72 8.09
N SER A 134 -26.77 -20.27 8.23
CA SER A 134 -27.62 -20.66 9.35
C SER A 134 -27.81 -22.17 9.33
N GLU A 135 -27.60 -22.85 10.45
CA GLU A 135 -27.93 -24.27 10.59
C GLU A 135 -29.42 -24.46 10.28
N GLU A 136 -29.75 -25.25 9.26
CA GLU A 136 -31.10 -25.76 9.07
C GLU A 136 -31.40 -26.67 10.27
N GLU A 137 -32.24 -26.20 11.19
CA GLU A 137 -32.76 -27.00 12.30
C GLU A 137 -33.61 -28.15 11.71
N GLU A 138 -33.04 -29.36 11.61
CA GLU A 138 -33.77 -30.63 11.37
C GLU A 138 -34.49 -31.12 12.64
#